data_AF-A0A072UD76-F1
#
_entry.id   AF-A0A072UD76-F1
#
_cell.length_a   1.000
_cell.length_b   1.000
_cell.length_c   1.000
_cell.angle_alpha   90.00
_cell.angle_beta   90.00
_cell.angle_gamma   90.00
#
_symmetry.space_group_name_H-M   'P 1'
#
loop_
_entity.id
_entity.type
_entity.pdbx_description
1 polymer ?
#
loop_
_entity_poly.entity_id
_entity_poly.type
_entity_poly.pdbx_seq_one_letter_code
_entity_poly.pdbx_strand_id
1 'polypeptide(L)'
;MPRRKRENLPLESSTGNYPSKRRKHSHFESSSSNRLASSSSSSRKWVFSSEDYSDCADTIVVVSYNILGVENASNHLDLYSNIPRRFLDWGRRKRLILEEIDSYNASILCFQEVDHFDDLDDLFQNNGFKSVYKGRTGEANDGCAIFWKDKLFSLLHQEDIEFQKFGMRHNVAQLCVLEVNNNNPESDTCKLTAEEQSTKNKRFVIGNIHVLFNPNRGDIKLGQVRLLIDKAYKLSQEWGDIPVILAGDLNSVPQSAIYKFLSSSKLDIQSHDRRNMSGQLEIRPNHREFRSNISMSVSRQLLHKWSAEELILATGAKGVTCLQHQLKLRSAYSGVPGKHRTRDDIGEPLATSYHSKFMGTVDYIW
;
A
#
# COMPACT_ATOMS: atom_id res chain seq x y z
N MET A 1 -33.89 -55.17 38.62
CA MET A 1 -33.51 -56.49 39.21
C MET A 1 -34.73 -57.39 39.10
N PRO A 2 -34.71 -58.64 38.58
CA PRO A 2 -33.60 -59.54 38.20
C PRO A 2 -33.75 -60.30 36.83
N ARG A 3 -32.72 -61.08 36.43
CA ARG A 3 -32.71 -62.37 35.63
C ARG A 3 -33.24 -62.37 34.16
N ARG A 4 -32.78 -63.17 33.17
CA ARG A 4 -31.73 -64.20 32.95
C ARG A 4 -31.78 -64.65 31.45
N LYS A 5 -30.64 -65.14 30.92
CA LYS A 5 -30.43 -66.31 29.99
C LYS A 5 -30.76 -66.21 28.48
N ARG A 6 -29.74 -66.48 27.62
CA ARG A 6 -29.54 -67.66 26.69
C ARG A 6 -30.20 -67.46 25.31
N GLU A 7 -29.81 -68.01 24.15
CA GLU A 7 -28.79 -68.97 23.64
C GLU A 7 -28.78 -68.86 22.07
N ASN A 8 -27.84 -69.56 21.44
CA ASN A 8 -27.45 -69.74 20.02
C ASN A 8 -28.50 -69.93 18.88
N LEU A 9 -28.13 -69.44 17.66
CA LEU A 9 -28.13 -69.99 16.26
C LEU A 9 -29.18 -71.05 15.77
N PRO A 10 -29.25 -71.42 14.47
CA PRO A 10 -29.42 -70.70 13.18
C PRO A 10 -30.56 -71.33 12.32
N LEU A 11 -30.87 -70.85 11.10
CA LEU A 11 -31.68 -71.62 10.11
C LEU A 11 -31.38 -71.30 8.64
N GLU A 12 -31.02 -72.39 7.95
CA GLU A 12 -31.01 -72.81 6.53
C GLU A 12 -31.87 -72.02 5.52
N SER A 13 -31.36 -71.69 4.33
CA SER A 13 -31.17 -72.49 3.09
C SER A 13 -32.38 -72.51 2.14
N SER A 14 -32.18 -72.12 0.88
CA SER A 14 -32.77 -72.80 -0.28
C SER A 14 -32.12 -72.33 -1.59
N THR A 15 -31.78 -73.33 -2.38
CA THR A 15 -31.10 -73.30 -3.68
C THR A 15 -32.12 -73.32 -4.82
N GLY A 16 -31.76 -72.72 -5.96
CA GLY A 16 -32.51 -72.83 -7.22
C GLY A 16 -31.70 -72.30 -8.40
N ASN A 17 -31.40 -73.17 -9.38
CA ASN A 17 -30.39 -73.01 -10.43
C ASN A 17 -31.03 -72.82 -11.84
N TYR A 18 -30.53 -71.81 -12.59
CA TYR A 18 -30.37 -71.67 -14.07
C TYR A 18 -31.58 -71.65 -15.05
N PRO A 19 -31.43 -71.21 -16.34
CA PRO A 19 -30.43 -70.32 -17.00
C PRO A 19 -31.02 -69.27 -17.99
N SER A 20 -30.26 -68.25 -18.42
CA SER A 20 -29.96 -67.97 -19.87
C SER A 20 -29.13 -66.69 -20.07
N LYS A 21 -28.53 -66.59 -21.25
CA LYS A 21 -27.34 -65.81 -21.62
C LYS A 21 -27.63 -64.40 -22.15
N ARG A 22 -26.57 -63.56 -22.02
CA ARG A 22 -26.14 -62.41 -22.85
C ARG A 22 -26.79 -61.03 -22.61
N ARG A 23 -25.95 -60.08 -22.16
CA ARG A 23 -25.44 -58.99 -23.03
C ARG A 23 -24.18 -58.32 -22.45
N LYS A 24 -23.34 -57.87 -23.38
CA LYS A 24 -21.94 -57.44 -23.26
C LYS A 24 -21.81 -56.11 -22.52
N HIS A 25 -20.81 -56.00 -21.63
CA HIS A 25 -20.17 -54.70 -21.34
C HIS A 25 -18.74 -54.73 -21.90
N SER A 26 -18.56 -54.01 -22.99
CA SER A 26 -17.26 -53.66 -23.55
C SER A 26 -16.70 -52.47 -22.79
N HIS A 27 -15.46 -52.60 -22.32
CA HIS A 27 -14.60 -51.49 -21.97
C HIS A 27 -14.54 -50.50 -23.14
N PHE A 28 -14.77 -49.23 -22.87
CA PHE A 28 -14.39 -48.14 -23.77
C PHE A 28 -13.69 -47.07 -22.95
N GLU A 29 -12.46 -46.80 -23.38
CA GLU A 29 -11.60 -45.73 -22.91
C GLU A 29 -12.29 -44.37 -23.02
N SER A 30 -12.06 -43.51 -22.04
CA SER A 30 -12.22 -42.07 -22.21
C SER A 30 -10.88 -41.40 -21.92
N SER A 31 -10.16 -41.09 -22.99
CA SER A 31 -9.07 -40.15 -23.01
C SER A 31 -9.55 -38.73 -22.74
N SER A 32 -8.99 -38.04 -21.75
CA SER A 32 -8.94 -36.57 -21.78
C SER A 32 -7.90 -36.01 -20.80
N SER A 33 -6.77 -35.64 -21.39
CA SER A 33 -5.87 -34.54 -21.05
C SER A 33 -5.29 -34.50 -19.64
N ASN A 34 -4.04 -34.97 -19.54
CA ASN A 34 -3.03 -34.41 -18.65
C ASN A 34 -2.91 -32.90 -18.93
N ARG A 35 -3.68 -32.07 -18.22
CA ARG A 35 -3.26 -30.69 -17.99
C ARG A 35 -2.12 -30.78 -16.99
N LEU A 36 -0.89 -30.77 -17.49
CA LEU A 36 0.23 -30.29 -16.70
C LEU A 36 -0.22 -28.94 -16.13
N ALA A 37 -0.53 -28.92 -14.84
CA ALA A 37 -0.62 -27.68 -14.10
C ALA A 37 0.78 -27.09 -14.17
N SER A 38 0.99 -26.17 -15.10
CA SER A 38 2.14 -25.29 -15.03
C SER A 38 1.99 -24.57 -13.70
N SER A 39 2.77 -24.99 -12.69
CA SER A 39 2.99 -24.20 -11.50
C SER A 39 3.80 -22.98 -11.95
N SER A 40 3.15 -22.04 -12.64
CA SER A 40 3.72 -20.73 -12.84
C SER A 40 3.90 -20.16 -11.44
N SER A 41 5.15 -19.98 -11.00
CA SER A 41 5.41 -19.28 -9.76
C SER A 41 4.65 -17.95 -9.83
N SER A 42 3.74 -17.75 -8.89
CA SER A 42 2.84 -16.58 -8.84
C SER A 42 3.57 -15.38 -8.22
N SER A 43 4.87 -15.27 -8.46
CA SER A 43 5.72 -14.22 -7.89
C SER A 43 5.52 -12.93 -8.70
N ARG A 44 5.49 -11.79 -8.00
CA ARG A 44 5.49 -10.47 -8.65
C ARG A 44 6.76 -10.35 -9.50
N LYS A 45 6.63 -9.81 -10.70
CA LYS A 45 7.76 -9.58 -11.60
C LYS A 45 8.27 -8.16 -11.43
N TRP A 46 9.58 -7.99 -11.37
CA TRP A 46 10.19 -6.68 -11.48
C TRP A 46 9.91 -6.11 -12.87
N VAL A 47 9.53 -4.84 -12.91
CA VAL A 47 9.26 -4.09 -14.13
C VAL A 47 10.06 -2.80 -14.06
N PHE A 48 10.66 -2.44 -15.19
CA PHE A 48 11.48 -1.24 -15.29
C PHE A 48 10.71 -0.13 -15.97
N SER A 49 10.97 1.12 -15.59
CA SER A 49 10.50 2.28 -16.32
C SER A 49 10.98 2.25 -17.77
N SER A 50 10.24 2.88 -18.67
CA SER A 50 10.73 3.13 -20.04
C SER A 50 11.77 4.26 -20.11
N GLU A 51 11.91 5.05 -19.04
CA GLU A 51 12.96 6.07 -18.94
C GLU A 51 14.33 5.41 -18.71
N ASP A 52 15.36 5.95 -19.36
CA ASP A 52 16.74 5.48 -19.22
C ASP A 52 17.41 6.15 -18.03
N TYR A 53 17.86 5.33 -17.07
CA TYR A 53 18.59 5.74 -15.88
C TYR A 53 19.93 5.00 -15.74
N SER A 54 20.51 4.52 -16.85
CA SER A 54 21.80 3.81 -16.85
C SER A 54 22.94 4.63 -16.23
N ASP A 55 22.82 5.96 -16.26
CA ASP A 55 23.82 6.89 -15.73
C ASP A 55 23.70 7.09 -14.21
N CYS A 56 22.66 6.55 -13.57
CA CYS A 56 22.50 6.61 -12.12
C CYS A 56 23.35 5.51 -11.45
N ALA A 57 24.43 5.92 -10.79
CA ALA A 57 25.34 4.99 -10.10
C ALA A 57 24.78 4.44 -8.77
N ASP A 58 23.93 5.20 -8.08
CA ASP A 58 23.34 4.78 -6.81
C ASP A 58 21.94 4.20 -7.02
N THR A 59 21.64 3.09 -6.34
CA THR A 59 20.31 2.47 -6.35
C THR A 59 19.82 2.28 -4.92
N ILE A 60 18.57 2.65 -4.68
CA ILE A 60 17.85 2.37 -3.44
C ILE A 60 16.54 1.65 -3.76
N VAL A 61 16.14 0.73 -2.89
CA VAL A 61 14.85 0.04 -2.99
C VAL A 61 13.97 0.50 -1.84
N VAL A 62 12.90 1.23 -2.15
CA VAL A 62 11.91 1.72 -1.19
C VAL A 62 10.63 0.91 -1.33
N VAL A 63 10.11 0.41 -0.22
CA VAL A 63 8.83 -0.30 -0.17
C VAL A 63 7.85 0.50 0.68
N SER A 64 6.69 0.85 0.12
CA SER A 64 5.54 1.34 0.88
C SER A 64 4.51 0.22 1.02
N TYR A 65 4.06 -0.08 2.24
CA TYR A 65 3.12 -1.17 2.45
C TYR A 65 2.20 -0.93 3.64
N ASN A 66 0.90 -0.76 3.38
CA ASN A 66 -0.13 -0.85 4.41
C ASN A 66 -0.31 -2.34 4.76
N ILE A 67 0.09 -2.72 5.98
CA ILE A 67 0.18 -4.13 6.39
C ILE A 67 -1.12 -4.67 7.00
N LEU A 68 -2.18 -3.86 7.02
CA LEU A 68 -3.47 -4.14 7.66
C LEU A 68 -3.33 -4.45 9.15
N GLY A 69 -3.69 -3.48 10.00
CA GLY A 69 -3.63 -3.64 11.46
C GLY A 69 -4.49 -4.81 11.92
N VAL A 70 -4.03 -5.56 12.92
CA VAL A 70 -4.77 -6.65 13.57
C VAL A 70 -6.14 -6.19 14.06
N GLU A 71 -6.20 -5.02 14.70
CA GLU A 71 -7.47 -4.45 15.17
C GLU A 71 -8.36 -4.02 14.01
N ASN A 72 -7.79 -3.38 12.97
CA ASN A 72 -8.55 -2.96 11.78
C ASN A 72 -9.15 -4.18 11.05
N ALA A 73 -8.38 -5.27 10.90
CA ALA A 73 -8.88 -6.52 10.33
C ALA A 73 -10.03 -7.12 11.15
N SER A 74 -9.96 -7.02 12.48
CA SER A 74 -10.95 -7.58 13.41
C SER A 74 -12.21 -6.71 13.52
N ASN A 75 -12.07 -5.39 13.43
CA ASN A 75 -13.18 -4.43 13.53
C ASN A 75 -13.97 -4.30 12.21
N HIS A 76 -13.37 -4.71 11.08
CA HIS A 76 -13.95 -4.58 9.74
C HIS A 76 -14.10 -5.93 9.01
N LEU A 77 -14.61 -6.95 9.71
CA LEU A 77 -14.81 -8.31 9.18
C LEU A 77 -15.69 -8.36 7.92
N ASP A 78 -16.57 -7.39 7.73
CA ASP A 78 -17.42 -7.28 6.55
C ASP A 78 -16.60 -7.06 5.25
N LEU A 79 -15.45 -6.38 5.35
CA LEU A 79 -14.51 -6.20 4.22
C LEU A 79 -13.83 -7.51 3.81
N TYR A 80 -13.74 -8.46 4.75
CA TYR A 80 -13.02 -9.73 4.61
C TYR A 80 -13.93 -10.95 4.79
N SER A 81 -15.24 -10.78 4.59
CA SER A 81 -16.25 -11.80 4.88
C SER A 81 -16.09 -13.11 4.10
N ASN A 82 -15.43 -13.05 2.93
CA ASN A 82 -15.08 -14.19 2.09
C ASN A 82 -13.70 -14.82 2.42
N ILE A 83 -13.00 -14.30 3.43
CA ILE A 83 -11.67 -14.76 3.82
C ILE A 83 -11.76 -15.64 5.08
N PRO A 84 -11.26 -16.90 5.07
CA PRO A 84 -11.21 -17.72 6.27
C PRO A 84 -10.42 -17.04 7.40
N ARG A 85 -10.96 -17.03 8.63
CA ARG A 85 -10.35 -16.34 9.80
C ARG A 85 -8.88 -16.72 10.05
N ARG A 86 -8.51 -17.98 9.84
CA ARG A 86 -7.11 -18.46 9.94
C ARG A 86 -6.13 -17.70 9.03
N PHE A 87 -6.63 -17.01 8.01
CA PHE A 87 -5.82 -16.21 7.09
C PHE A 87 -5.65 -14.76 7.55
N LEU A 88 -6.51 -14.27 8.44
CA LEU A 88 -6.40 -12.96 9.09
C LEU A 88 -5.56 -13.00 10.37
N ASP A 89 -5.31 -14.20 10.90
CA ASP A 89 -4.44 -14.43 12.06
C ASP A 89 -3.09 -13.72 11.92
N TRP A 90 -2.73 -12.96 12.97
CA TRP A 90 -1.52 -12.14 12.95
C TRP A 90 -0.25 -12.98 12.82
N GLY A 91 -0.13 -14.09 13.54
CA GLY A 91 1.04 -14.97 13.46
C GLY A 91 1.29 -15.47 12.04
N ARG A 92 0.22 -15.84 11.32
CA ARG A 92 0.31 -16.18 9.90
C ARG A 92 0.65 -14.98 9.02
N ARG A 93 -0.04 -13.84 9.18
CA ARG A 93 0.19 -12.65 8.34
C ARG A 93 1.59 -12.09 8.51
N LYS A 94 2.07 -11.96 9.75
CA LYS A 94 3.43 -11.51 10.10
C LYS A 94 4.50 -12.32 9.36
N ARG A 95 4.39 -13.65 9.36
CA ARG A 95 5.32 -14.52 8.61
C ARG A 95 5.28 -14.26 7.10
N LEU A 96 4.10 -14.13 6.52
CA LEU A 96 3.95 -13.88 5.08
C LEU A 96 4.43 -12.47 4.68
N ILE A 97 4.23 -11.48 5.55
CA ILE A 97 4.77 -10.13 5.35
C ILE A 97 6.30 -10.20 5.31
N LEU A 98 6.93 -10.92 6.25
CA LEU A 98 8.39 -11.10 6.25
C LEU A 98 8.89 -11.79 4.97
N GLU A 99 8.25 -12.90 4.58
CA GLU A 99 8.58 -13.62 3.33
C GLU A 99 8.46 -12.72 2.08
N GLU A 100 7.43 -11.87 2.02
CA GLU A 100 7.24 -10.91 0.92
C GLU A 100 8.36 -9.85 0.91
N ILE A 101 8.68 -9.26 2.06
CA ILE A 101 9.71 -8.21 2.17
C ILE A 101 11.11 -8.74 1.86
N ASP A 102 11.43 -9.94 2.33
CA ASP A 102 12.73 -10.59 2.07
C ASP A 102 12.94 -10.82 0.56
N SER A 103 11.86 -10.99 -0.21
CA SER A 103 11.92 -11.16 -1.66
C SER A 103 12.30 -9.89 -2.44
N TYR A 104 12.13 -8.71 -1.83
CA TYR A 104 12.38 -7.42 -2.49
C TYR A 104 13.81 -6.90 -2.33
N ASN A 105 14.58 -7.43 -1.38
CA ASN A 105 15.86 -6.85 -0.96
C ASN A 105 15.75 -5.34 -0.65
N ALA A 106 14.73 -4.96 0.10
CA ALA A 106 14.42 -3.57 0.38
C ALA A 106 15.54 -2.87 1.17
N SER A 107 15.84 -1.62 0.78
CA SER A 107 16.74 -0.73 1.50
C SER A 107 16.00 0.06 2.59
N ILE A 108 14.75 0.43 2.30
CA ILE A 108 13.86 1.21 3.18
C ILE A 108 12.45 0.65 3.12
N LEU A 109 11.78 0.55 4.26
CA LEU A 109 10.38 0.13 4.39
C LEU A 109 9.58 1.26 5.04
N CYS A 110 8.46 1.63 4.43
CA CYS A 110 7.47 2.56 4.95
C CYS A 110 6.17 1.79 5.19
N PHE A 111 5.89 1.45 6.44
CA PHE A 111 4.69 0.71 6.82
C PHE A 111 3.60 1.62 7.37
N GLN A 112 2.35 1.28 7.03
CA GLN A 112 1.14 1.89 7.57
C GLN A 112 0.28 0.81 8.25
N GLU A 113 -0.59 1.22 9.17
CA GLU A 113 -1.41 0.33 10.02
C GLU A 113 -0.59 -0.62 10.89
N VAL A 114 0.52 -0.13 11.45
CA VAL A 114 1.38 -0.92 12.34
C VAL A 114 0.85 -0.85 13.77
N ASP A 115 0.18 -1.89 14.26
CA ASP A 115 -0.32 -1.99 15.65
C ASP A 115 0.45 -2.98 16.53
N HIS A 116 1.34 -3.78 15.96
CA HIS A 116 2.23 -4.69 16.70
C HIS A 116 3.69 -4.38 16.31
N PHE A 117 4.14 -3.17 16.65
CA PHE A 117 5.44 -2.67 16.23
C PHE A 117 6.60 -3.51 16.74
N ASP A 118 6.63 -3.84 18.04
CA ASP A 118 7.74 -4.61 18.66
C ASP A 118 7.96 -5.96 17.96
N ASP A 119 6.87 -6.63 17.59
CA ASP A 119 6.87 -7.88 16.83
C ASP A 119 7.56 -7.75 15.45
N LEU A 120 7.40 -6.62 14.78
CA LEU A 120 8.03 -6.33 13.50
C LEU A 120 9.47 -5.84 13.70
N ASP A 121 9.70 -5.02 14.71
CA ASP A 121 11.01 -4.46 15.01
C ASP A 121 12.01 -5.57 15.33
N ASP A 122 11.66 -6.49 16.21
CA ASP A 122 12.48 -7.67 16.52
C ASP A 122 12.81 -8.49 15.27
N LEU A 123 11.84 -8.68 14.37
CA LEU A 123 12.05 -9.44 13.13
C LEU A 123 12.96 -8.71 12.14
N PHE A 124 12.75 -7.42 11.92
CA PHE A 124 13.51 -6.66 10.93
C PHE A 124 14.90 -6.26 11.43
N GLN A 125 15.09 -6.09 12.75
CA GLN A 125 16.42 -5.90 13.35
C GLN A 125 17.34 -7.10 13.08
N ASN A 126 16.83 -8.33 13.16
CA ASN A 126 17.58 -9.54 12.79
C ASN A 126 18.01 -9.53 11.32
N ASN A 127 17.26 -8.83 10.46
CA ASN A 127 17.59 -8.62 9.04
C ASN A 127 18.41 -7.34 8.81
N GLY A 128 18.97 -6.71 9.86
CA GLY A 128 19.87 -5.55 9.77
C GLY A 128 19.17 -4.22 9.51
N PHE A 129 17.86 -4.13 9.79
CA PHE A 129 17.15 -2.85 9.77
C PHE A 129 17.24 -2.14 11.14
N LYS A 130 17.26 -0.82 11.10
CA LYS A 130 16.86 0.05 12.21
C LYS A 130 15.51 0.67 11.87
N SER A 131 14.83 1.21 12.87
CA SER A 131 13.45 1.66 12.72
C SER A 131 13.12 2.90 13.55
N VAL A 132 12.06 3.58 13.15
CA VAL A 132 11.34 4.56 13.95
C VAL A 132 9.83 4.34 13.80
N TYR A 133 9.10 4.49 14.88
CA TYR A 133 7.64 4.30 14.92
C TYR A 133 6.93 5.54 15.45
N LYS A 134 5.79 5.85 14.83
CA LYS A 134 4.84 6.82 15.33
C LYS A 134 3.43 6.25 15.32
N GLY A 135 2.93 5.95 16.51
CA GLY A 135 1.52 5.62 16.73
C GLY A 135 0.61 6.80 16.38
N ARG A 136 -0.59 6.50 15.87
CA ARG A 136 -1.67 7.49 15.77
C ARG A 136 -1.98 8.03 17.17
N THR A 137 -2.56 9.23 17.22
CA THR A 137 -2.98 9.80 18.49
C THR A 137 -4.39 9.31 18.86
N GLY A 138 -4.86 9.64 20.07
CA GLY A 138 -6.16 9.16 20.54
C GLY A 138 -6.14 7.66 20.87
N GLU A 139 -7.28 6.99 20.64
CA GLU A 139 -7.50 5.58 21.05
C GLU A 139 -7.10 4.56 19.98
N ALA A 140 -6.53 5.00 18.85
CA ALA A 140 -6.10 4.09 17.79
C ALA A 140 -4.76 3.45 18.15
N ASN A 141 -4.67 2.12 18.05
CA ASN A 141 -3.49 1.36 18.45
C ASN A 141 -2.46 1.16 17.33
N ASP A 142 -2.78 1.55 16.10
CA ASP A 142 -1.89 1.49 14.94
C ASP A 142 -1.16 2.81 14.67
N GLY A 143 -0.13 2.72 13.84
CA GLY A 143 0.69 3.86 13.43
C GLY A 143 1.40 3.66 12.10
N CYS A 144 2.42 4.49 11.90
CA CYS A 144 3.35 4.41 10.79
C CYS A 144 4.74 4.04 11.32
N ALA A 145 5.49 3.27 10.54
CA ALA A 145 6.89 2.98 10.83
C ALA A 145 7.76 3.16 9.60
N ILE A 146 9.00 3.65 9.80
CA ILE A 146 10.03 3.67 8.78
C ILE A 146 11.17 2.78 9.25
N PHE A 147 11.55 1.80 8.43
CA PHE A 147 12.72 0.95 8.63
C PHE A 147 13.76 1.25 7.55
N TRP A 148 15.05 1.19 7.88
CA TRP A 148 16.15 1.32 6.91
C TRP A 148 17.29 0.36 7.26
N LYS A 149 18.01 -0.12 6.24
CA LYS A 149 19.20 -0.96 6.45
C LYS A 149 20.32 -0.15 7.12
N ASP A 150 20.71 -0.53 8.33
CA ASP A 150 21.71 0.18 9.13
C ASP A 150 23.07 0.30 8.43
N LYS A 151 23.44 -0.76 7.69
CA LYS A 151 24.69 -0.77 6.91
C LYS A 151 24.68 0.25 5.77
N LEU A 152 23.51 0.55 5.20
CA LEU A 152 23.37 1.44 4.05
C LEU A 152 23.13 2.90 4.45
N PHE A 153 22.45 3.15 5.57
CA PHE A 153 22.06 4.51 5.95
C PHE A 153 22.22 4.80 7.43
N SER A 154 22.59 6.04 7.72
CA SER A 154 22.55 6.64 9.06
C SER A 154 21.38 7.61 9.16
N LEU A 155 20.60 7.52 10.25
CA LEU A 155 19.55 8.49 10.56
C LEU A 155 20.18 9.76 11.12
N LEU A 156 19.98 10.89 10.43
CA LEU A 156 20.48 12.19 10.87
C LEU A 156 19.41 13.06 11.55
N HIS A 157 18.15 12.88 11.17
CA HIS A 157 17.03 13.63 11.72
C HIS A 157 15.74 12.83 11.62
N GLN A 158 14.86 13.00 12.62
CA GLN A 158 13.49 12.48 12.63
C GLN A 158 12.54 13.59 13.07
N GLU A 159 11.44 13.75 12.33
CA GLU A 159 10.31 14.61 12.68
C GLU A 159 9.00 13.83 12.52
N ASP A 160 8.15 13.89 13.55
CA ASP A 160 6.80 13.32 13.49
C ASP A 160 5.75 14.43 13.37
N ILE A 161 4.76 14.22 12.51
CA ILE A 161 3.60 15.11 12.34
C ILE A 161 2.40 14.49 13.02
N GLU A 162 1.89 15.14 14.07
CA GLU A 162 0.60 14.83 14.66
C GLU A 162 -0.46 15.77 14.10
N PHE A 163 -1.27 15.29 13.15
CA PHE A 163 -2.23 16.13 12.45
C PHE A 163 -3.29 16.74 13.37
N GLN A 164 -3.53 16.14 14.55
CA GLN A 164 -4.43 16.68 15.56
C GLN A 164 -4.03 18.09 16.03
N LYS A 165 -2.71 18.39 16.05
CA LYS A 165 -2.17 19.70 16.44
C LYS A 165 -2.59 20.80 15.46
N PHE A 166 -3.05 20.42 14.27
CA PHE A 166 -3.54 21.29 13.21
C PHE A 166 -5.04 21.14 12.97
N GLY A 167 -5.78 20.49 13.90
CA GLY A 167 -7.22 20.25 13.78
C GLY A 167 -7.60 19.13 12.79
N MET A 168 -6.63 18.33 12.35
CA MET A 168 -6.79 17.37 11.25
C MET A 168 -6.78 15.90 11.72
N ARG A 169 -7.69 15.55 12.65
CA ARG A 169 -7.87 14.19 13.20
C ARG A 169 -6.57 13.60 13.78
N HIS A 170 -6.62 12.33 14.16
CA HIS A 170 -5.57 11.66 14.91
C HIS A 170 -4.54 10.91 14.05
N ASN A 171 -4.58 11.13 12.73
CA ASN A 171 -3.58 10.58 11.82
C ASN A 171 -2.19 11.15 12.14
N VAL A 172 -1.16 10.46 11.67
CA VAL A 172 0.23 10.87 11.81
C VAL A 172 1.00 10.69 10.50
N ALA A 173 2.14 11.36 10.41
CA ALA A 173 3.15 11.14 9.39
C ALA A 173 4.55 11.22 10.00
N GLN A 174 5.54 10.68 9.31
CA GLN A 174 6.95 10.69 9.72
C GLN A 174 7.78 11.30 8.59
N LEU A 175 8.84 12.02 8.95
CA LEU A 175 9.90 12.50 8.07
C LEU A 175 11.24 12.14 8.69
N CYS A 176 12.12 11.52 7.91
CA CYS A 176 13.48 11.25 8.32
C CYS A 176 14.47 11.80 7.30
N VAL A 177 15.61 12.31 7.77
CA VAL A 177 16.77 12.57 6.91
C VAL A 177 17.74 11.41 7.06
N LEU A 178 17.99 10.71 5.96
CA LEU A 178 18.95 9.61 5.91
C LEU A 178 20.19 10.04 5.13
N GLU A 179 21.35 9.60 5.60
CA GLU A 179 22.63 9.74 4.93
C GLU A 179 23.13 8.38 4.45
N VAL A 180 23.58 8.29 3.21
CA VAL A 180 24.18 7.07 2.65
C VAL A 180 25.55 6.85 3.30
N ASN A 181 25.77 5.65 3.82
CA ASN A 181 27.05 5.27 4.38
C ASN A 181 28.04 4.96 3.24
N ASN A 182 29.17 5.68 3.19
CA ASN A 182 30.20 5.49 2.15
C ASN A 182 31.11 4.26 2.36
N ASN A 183 30.81 3.42 3.35
CA ASN A 183 31.67 2.32 3.77
C ASN A 183 31.32 0.99 3.07
N ASN A 184 31.23 0.99 1.74
CA ASN A 184 31.11 -0.26 0.98
C ASN A 184 32.52 -0.77 0.60
N PRO A 185 33.04 -1.84 1.23
CA PRO A 185 34.35 -2.40 0.89
C PRO A 185 34.41 -3.10 -0.48
N GLU A 186 33.28 -3.23 -1.21
CA GLU A 186 33.23 -3.87 -2.53
C GLU A 186 33.47 -2.90 -3.71
N SER A 187 33.65 -1.60 -3.46
CA SER A 187 33.88 -0.58 -4.50
C SER A 187 35.37 -0.23 -4.74
N ASP A 188 36.31 -1.01 -4.22
CA ASP A 188 37.75 -0.70 -4.21
C ASP A 188 38.48 -0.98 -5.56
N THR A 189 37.85 -0.72 -6.71
CA THR A 189 38.52 -0.84 -8.03
C THR A 189 38.75 0.47 -8.78
N CYS A 190 38.38 1.63 -8.25
CA CYS A 190 38.74 2.91 -8.87
C CYS A 190 39.50 3.82 -7.90
N LYS A 191 40.84 3.81 -8.02
CA LYS A 191 41.71 4.86 -7.48
C LYS A 191 41.41 6.16 -8.23
N LEU A 192 40.54 7.00 -7.69
CA LEU A 192 40.35 8.38 -8.14
C LEU A 192 41.23 9.33 -7.31
N THR A 193 41.82 10.29 -8.00
CA THR A 193 42.76 11.29 -7.49
C THR A 193 42.09 12.25 -6.49
N ALA A 194 42.88 12.76 -5.55
CA ALA A 194 42.45 13.58 -4.40
C ALA A 194 41.76 14.93 -4.72
N GLU A 195 41.50 15.24 -6.00
CA GLU A 195 40.82 16.47 -6.44
C GLU A 195 39.31 16.29 -6.69
N GLU A 196 38.79 15.05 -6.69
CA GLU A 196 37.35 14.75 -6.82
C GLU A 196 36.65 14.46 -5.47
N GLN A 197 37.39 14.55 -4.37
CA GLN A 197 36.92 14.27 -3.00
C GLN A 197 36.09 15.42 -2.37
N SER A 198 35.31 16.13 -3.18
CA SER A 198 34.08 16.75 -2.68
C SER A 198 32.96 15.71 -2.71
N THR A 199 33.15 14.57 -2.04
CA THR A 199 32.06 13.61 -1.82
C THR A 199 31.13 14.22 -0.77
N LYS A 200 30.28 15.16 -1.20
CA LYS A 200 29.19 15.66 -0.38
C LYS A 200 28.38 14.43 0.04
N ASN A 201 28.32 14.15 1.35
CA ASN A 201 27.57 13.01 1.85
C ASN A 201 26.17 13.02 1.24
N LYS A 202 25.79 11.91 0.58
CA LYS A 202 24.51 11.81 -0.12
C LYS A 202 23.41 11.66 0.93
N ARG A 203 22.47 12.59 0.93
CA ARG A 203 21.37 12.68 1.90
C ARG A 203 20.05 12.82 1.17
N PHE A 204 18.98 12.34 1.77
CA PHE A 204 17.61 12.53 1.26
C PHE A 204 16.61 12.50 2.41
N VAL A 205 15.45 13.11 2.17
CA VAL A 205 14.29 13.03 3.06
C VAL A 205 13.45 11.82 2.64
N ILE A 206 13.06 10.99 3.61
CA ILE A 206 12.03 9.96 3.43
C ILE A 206 10.81 10.32 4.30
N GLY A 207 9.64 10.38 3.68
CA GLY A 207 8.37 10.60 4.35
C GLY A 207 7.48 9.37 4.30
N ASN A 208 6.73 9.14 5.38
CA ASN A 208 5.71 8.09 5.47
C ASN A 208 4.42 8.67 6.04
N ILE A 209 3.26 8.33 5.46
CA ILE A 209 1.95 8.83 5.91
C ILE A 209 0.85 7.79 5.73
N HIS A 210 -0.15 7.83 6.63
CA HIS A 210 -1.45 7.21 6.43
C HIS A 210 -2.55 8.27 6.55
N VAL A 211 -3.02 8.76 5.40
CA VAL A 211 -4.03 9.83 5.29
C VAL A 211 -5.39 9.33 5.76
N LEU A 212 -6.21 10.24 6.30
CA LEU A 212 -7.56 9.94 6.79
C LEU A 212 -8.37 9.09 5.78
N PHE A 213 -8.94 7.98 6.25
CA PHE A 213 -9.77 7.09 5.43
C PHE A 213 -11.06 7.74 4.92
N ASN A 214 -11.81 8.40 5.80
CA ASN A 214 -13.19 8.87 5.51
C ASN A 214 -13.28 9.61 4.17
N PRO A 215 -13.97 9.05 3.16
CA PRO A 215 -13.95 9.59 1.80
C PRO A 215 -14.57 10.97 1.70
N ASN A 216 -15.51 11.32 2.60
CA ASN A 216 -16.22 12.60 2.59
C ASN A 216 -15.43 13.77 3.19
N ARG A 217 -14.22 13.53 3.71
CA ARG A 217 -13.39 14.54 4.40
C ARG A 217 -12.18 14.95 3.58
N GLY A 218 -12.42 15.29 2.31
CA GLY A 218 -11.39 15.76 1.39
C GLY A 218 -10.69 17.03 1.86
N ASP A 219 -11.38 17.87 2.64
CA ASP A 219 -10.83 19.03 3.35
C ASP A 219 -9.66 18.66 4.28
N ILE A 220 -9.85 17.64 5.12
CA ILE A 220 -8.82 17.16 6.04
C ILE A 220 -7.72 16.41 5.28
N LYS A 221 -8.08 15.53 4.35
CA LYS A 221 -7.09 14.76 3.57
C LYS A 221 -6.12 15.68 2.84
N LEU A 222 -6.64 16.70 2.15
CA LEU A 222 -5.81 17.68 1.44
C LEU A 222 -4.91 18.45 2.41
N GLY A 223 -5.43 18.88 3.56
CA GLY A 223 -4.62 19.56 4.58
C GLY A 223 -3.49 18.69 5.13
N GLN A 224 -3.74 17.39 5.36
CA GLN A 224 -2.74 16.43 5.82
C GLN A 224 -1.61 16.26 4.79
N VAL A 225 -1.98 16.04 3.52
CA VAL A 225 -1.02 15.89 2.40
C VAL A 225 -0.22 17.18 2.20
N ARG A 226 -0.88 18.34 2.16
CA ARG A 226 -0.21 19.64 2.05
C ARG A 226 0.81 19.85 3.15
N LEU A 227 0.43 19.60 4.41
CA LEU A 227 1.31 19.83 5.54
C LEU A 227 2.54 18.91 5.51
N LEU A 228 2.39 17.65 5.09
CA LEU A 228 3.52 16.74 4.87
C LEU A 228 4.48 17.30 3.81
N ILE A 229 3.95 17.71 2.65
CA ILE A 229 4.74 18.28 1.54
C ILE A 229 5.49 19.54 1.99
N ASP A 230 4.81 20.45 2.68
CA ASP A 230 5.40 21.71 3.16
C ASP A 230 6.55 21.45 4.14
N LYS A 231 6.39 20.48 5.06
CA LYS A 231 7.44 20.11 6.02
C LYS A 231 8.59 19.38 5.35
N ALA A 232 8.30 18.45 4.43
CA ALA A 232 9.33 17.74 3.67
C ALA A 232 10.17 18.68 2.81
N TYR A 233 9.54 19.67 2.17
CA TYR A 233 10.24 20.70 1.40
C TYR A 233 11.13 21.57 2.29
N LYS A 234 10.61 22.05 3.43
CA LYS A 234 11.41 22.83 4.39
C LYS A 234 12.63 22.05 4.86
N LEU A 235 12.43 20.79 5.25
CA LEU A 235 13.50 19.91 5.69
C LEU A 235 14.53 19.67 4.57
N SER A 236 14.07 19.46 3.33
CA SER A 236 14.96 19.40 2.17
C SER A 236 15.83 20.65 2.02
N GLN A 237 15.26 21.85 2.15
CA GLN A 237 16.01 23.10 2.07
C GLN A 237 17.01 23.29 3.23
N GLU A 238 16.59 22.99 4.47
CA GLU A 238 17.44 23.08 5.66
C GLU A 238 18.69 22.20 5.57
N TRP A 239 18.58 21.07 4.86
CA TRP A 239 19.68 20.13 4.65
C TRP A 239 20.43 20.34 3.33
N GLY A 240 20.21 21.48 2.66
CA GLY A 240 20.95 21.90 1.48
C GLY A 240 20.37 21.40 0.16
N ASP A 241 19.04 21.52 0.03
CA ASP A 241 18.24 21.15 -1.16
C ASP A 241 18.37 19.66 -1.52
N ILE A 242 18.23 18.79 -0.52
CA ILE A 242 18.37 17.33 -0.68
C ILE A 242 17.10 16.71 -1.29
N PRO A 243 17.21 15.60 -2.05
CA PRO A 243 16.05 14.90 -2.61
C PRO A 243 15.02 14.48 -1.56
N VAL A 244 13.76 14.35 -1.97
CA VAL A 244 12.63 13.95 -1.13
C VAL A 244 11.93 12.75 -1.75
N ILE A 245 11.63 11.75 -0.93
CA ILE A 245 10.81 10.59 -1.28
C ILE A 245 9.62 10.58 -0.32
N LEU A 246 8.39 10.55 -0.83
CA LEU A 246 7.18 10.48 0.02
C LEU A 246 6.41 9.19 -0.28
N ALA A 247 6.34 8.31 0.71
CA ALA A 247 5.61 7.06 0.63
C ALA A 247 4.36 7.09 1.52
N GLY A 248 3.35 6.30 1.17
CA GLY A 248 2.25 6.03 2.08
C GLY A 248 0.92 5.73 1.43
N ASP A 249 -0.06 5.45 2.29
CA ASP A 249 -1.47 5.31 1.93
C ASP A 249 -2.12 6.70 1.97
N LEU A 250 -2.41 7.23 0.78
CA LEU A 250 -3.04 8.54 0.62
C LEU A 250 -4.57 8.47 0.70
N ASN A 251 -5.16 7.28 0.74
CA ASN A 251 -6.60 7.07 0.66
C ASN A 251 -7.24 7.95 -0.44
N SER A 252 -6.56 8.07 -1.59
CA SER A 252 -6.91 8.96 -2.70
C SER A 252 -6.52 8.31 -4.01
N VAL A 253 -7.40 8.33 -5.00
CA VAL A 253 -7.19 7.61 -6.28
C VAL A 253 -6.47 8.46 -7.32
N PRO A 254 -5.91 7.87 -8.39
CA PRO A 254 -5.09 8.63 -9.34
C PRO A 254 -5.83 9.78 -10.05
N GLN A 255 -7.15 9.65 -10.23
CA GLN A 255 -7.99 10.68 -10.85
C GLN A 255 -8.40 11.81 -9.89
N SER A 256 -7.95 11.74 -8.63
CA SER A 256 -8.37 12.65 -7.56
C SER A 256 -7.71 14.03 -7.63
N ALA A 257 -8.36 15.02 -7.00
CA ALA A 257 -7.81 16.36 -6.85
C ALA A 257 -6.50 16.36 -6.03
N ILE A 258 -6.40 15.47 -5.04
CA ILE A 258 -5.21 15.32 -4.20
C ILE A 258 -4.03 14.77 -5.02
N TYR A 259 -4.25 13.75 -5.87
CA TYR A 259 -3.23 13.27 -6.78
C TYR A 259 -2.77 14.36 -7.77
N LYS A 260 -3.72 15.14 -8.30
CA LYS A 260 -3.41 16.29 -9.16
C LYS A 260 -2.56 17.33 -8.44
N PHE A 261 -2.83 17.61 -7.17
CA PHE A 261 -2.04 18.55 -6.39
C PHE A 261 -0.58 18.10 -6.28
N LEU A 262 -0.33 16.84 -5.92
CA LEU A 262 1.01 16.23 -5.84
C LEU A 262 1.77 16.29 -7.18
N SER A 263 1.11 15.88 -8.27
CA SER A 263 1.75 15.74 -9.58
C SER A 263 1.95 17.06 -10.35
N SER A 264 1.02 18.01 -10.23
CA SER A 264 1.09 19.29 -10.96
C SER A 264 1.63 20.46 -10.12
N SER A 265 1.91 20.20 -8.84
CA SER A 265 2.32 21.17 -7.84
C SER A 265 1.33 22.31 -7.58
N LYS A 266 0.13 22.29 -8.19
CA LYS A 266 -0.87 23.35 -8.10
C LYS A 266 -2.29 22.79 -8.08
N LEU A 267 -3.16 23.39 -7.29
CA LEU A 267 -4.58 23.01 -7.25
C LEU A 267 -5.47 24.20 -6.92
N ASP A 268 -6.45 24.49 -7.78
CA ASP A 268 -7.58 25.35 -7.42
C ASP A 268 -8.67 24.51 -6.76
N ILE A 269 -8.82 24.65 -5.45
CA ILE A 269 -9.77 23.84 -4.67
C ILE A 269 -11.23 24.23 -4.92
N GLN A 270 -11.50 25.43 -5.44
CA GLN A 270 -12.87 25.84 -5.76
C GLN A 270 -13.45 25.09 -6.97
N SER A 271 -12.58 24.56 -7.83
CA SER A 271 -13.00 23.73 -8.97
C SER A 271 -13.37 22.28 -8.58
N HIS A 272 -13.30 21.92 -7.30
CA HIS A 272 -13.52 20.56 -6.81
C HIS A 272 -14.55 20.52 -5.67
N ASP A 273 -15.31 19.43 -5.61
CA ASP A 273 -16.17 19.13 -4.46
C ASP A 273 -15.30 18.71 -3.27
N ARG A 274 -15.39 19.46 -2.17
CA ARG A 274 -14.68 19.18 -0.91
C ARG A 274 -14.88 17.74 -0.38
N ARG A 275 -16.02 17.11 -0.67
CA ARG A 275 -16.33 15.73 -0.23
C ARG A 275 -15.79 14.66 -1.17
N ASN A 276 -15.29 15.04 -2.34
CA ASN A 276 -14.80 14.12 -3.36
C ASN A 276 -13.35 14.41 -3.78
N MET A 277 -12.58 15.12 -2.94
CA MET A 277 -11.18 15.46 -3.25
C MET A 277 -10.30 14.23 -3.44
N SER A 278 -10.65 13.09 -2.81
CA SER A 278 -9.93 11.83 -2.91
C SER A 278 -10.41 10.90 -4.03
N GLY A 279 -11.52 11.22 -4.71
CA GLY A 279 -12.11 10.41 -5.79
C GLY A 279 -12.69 9.05 -5.36
N GLN A 280 -12.63 8.69 -4.07
CA GLN A 280 -13.05 7.37 -3.58
C GLN A 280 -14.56 7.12 -3.71
N LEU A 281 -15.40 8.17 -3.77
CA LEU A 281 -16.86 8.02 -3.86
C LEU A 281 -17.33 7.57 -5.25
N GLU A 282 -16.49 7.73 -6.27
CA GLU A 282 -16.80 7.37 -7.66
C GLU A 282 -16.52 5.89 -7.96
N ILE A 283 -15.69 5.25 -7.12
CA ILE A 283 -15.33 3.83 -7.24
C ILE A 283 -16.40 3.00 -6.54
N ARG A 284 -17.39 2.54 -7.30
CA ARG A 284 -18.38 1.57 -6.81
C ARG A 284 -17.98 0.14 -7.19
N PRO A 285 -18.02 -0.81 -6.25
CA PRO A 285 -17.75 -2.21 -6.55
C PRO A 285 -18.97 -2.79 -7.29
N ASN A 286 -18.96 -2.78 -8.61
CA ASN A 286 -19.57 -3.81 -9.43
C ASN A 286 -19.25 -3.60 -10.91
N HIS A 287 -18.78 -4.68 -11.53
CA HIS A 287 -18.78 -4.88 -12.98
C HIS A 287 -20.10 -4.42 -13.59
N ARG A 288 -20.04 -3.29 -14.29
CA ARG A 288 -20.60 -3.10 -15.62
C ARG A 288 -19.78 -1.98 -16.24
N GLU A 289 -19.16 -2.27 -17.38
CA GLU A 289 -18.91 -1.26 -18.40
C GLU A 289 -20.26 -0.61 -18.74
N PHE A 290 -20.68 0.36 -17.94
CA PHE A 290 -21.46 1.46 -18.45
C PHE A 290 -20.45 2.57 -18.63
N ARG A 291 -19.98 2.71 -19.88
CA ARG A 291 -19.70 4.03 -20.45
C ARG A 291 -21.01 4.82 -20.43
N SER A 292 -21.49 5.18 -19.25
CA SER A 292 -22.41 6.29 -19.14
C SER A 292 -21.51 7.52 -19.18
N ASN A 293 -21.52 8.20 -20.32
CA ASN A 293 -21.27 9.63 -20.38
C ASN A 293 -22.24 10.31 -19.41
N ILE A 294 -21.97 10.24 -18.11
CA ILE A 294 -22.53 11.20 -17.18
C ILE A 294 -21.69 12.43 -17.47
N SER A 295 -22.21 13.24 -18.40
CA SER A 295 -21.95 14.66 -18.38
C SER A 295 -22.13 15.10 -16.94
N MET A 296 -21.00 15.29 -16.26
CA MET A 296 -20.93 15.93 -14.96
C MET A 296 -21.52 17.32 -15.18
N SER A 297 -22.83 17.45 -14.96
CA SER A 297 -23.50 18.72 -15.09
C SER A 297 -22.77 19.68 -14.15
N VAL A 298 -22.27 20.79 -14.69
CA VAL A 298 -21.68 21.94 -13.99
C VAL A 298 -22.50 22.30 -12.73
N SER A 299 -23.80 22.05 -12.76
CA SER A 299 -24.75 22.25 -11.65
C SER A 299 -24.46 21.49 -10.35
N ARG A 300 -23.73 20.36 -10.34
CA ARG A 300 -23.35 19.66 -9.09
C ARG A 300 -22.03 20.15 -8.46
N GLN A 301 -21.14 20.73 -9.25
CA GLN A 301 -19.89 21.35 -8.73
C GLN A 301 -20.18 22.54 -7.81
N LEU A 302 -21.38 23.14 -7.91
CA LEU A 302 -21.79 24.33 -7.18
C LEU A 302 -22.49 24.06 -5.83
N LEU A 303 -22.74 22.81 -5.45
CA LEU A 303 -23.56 22.48 -4.26
C LEU A 303 -22.77 22.33 -2.96
N HIS A 304 -21.45 22.23 -3.01
CA HIS A 304 -20.61 22.00 -1.83
C HIS A 304 -19.56 23.09 -1.65
N LYS A 305 -20.05 24.32 -1.44
CA LYS A 305 -19.20 25.46 -1.03
C LYS A 305 -18.41 25.08 0.21
N TRP A 306 -17.11 25.32 0.15
CA TRP A 306 -16.20 25.18 1.28
C TRP A 306 -16.58 26.19 2.38
N SER A 307 -16.65 25.73 3.63
CA SER A 307 -16.71 26.66 4.77
C SER A 307 -15.37 27.38 4.95
N ALA A 308 -15.36 28.51 5.67
CA ALA A 308 -14.12 29.21 5.97
C ALA A 308 -13.14 28.34 6.77
N GLU A 309 -13.67 27.53 7.70
CA GLU A 309 -12.92 26.59 8.50
C GLU A 309 -12.36 25.44 7.65
N GLU A 310 -13.15 24.89 6.74
CA GLU A 310 -12.71 23.84 5.82
C GLU A 310 -11.61 24.34 4.87
N LEU A 311 -11.72 25.59 4.38
CA LEU A 311 -10.67 26.24 3.60
C LEU A 311 -9.37 26.38 4.40
N ILE A 312 -9.46 26.85 5.65
CA ILE A 312 -8.28 27.01 6.51
C ILE A 312 -7.66 25.64 6.83
N LEU A 313 -8.45 24.60 7.09
CA LEU A 313 -7.94 23.24 7.32
C LEU A 313 -7.19 22.71 6.11
N ALA A 314 -7.79 22.81 4.92
CA ALA A 314 -7.18 22.31 3.69
C ALA A 314 -5.94 23.12 3.27
N THR A 315 -6.00 24.45 3.40
CA THR A 315 -4.97 25.34 2.83
C THR A 315 -3.96 25.88 3.82
N GLY A 316 -4.25 25.79 5.12
CA GLY A 316 -3.45 26.39 6.18
C GLY A 316 -3.62 27.90 6.33
N ALA A 317 -4.41 28.57 5.47
CA ALA A 317 -4.53 30.03 5.48
C ALA A 317 -5.95 30.50 5.13
N LYS A 318 -6.35 31.65 5.69
CA LYS A 318 -7.65 32.25 5.42
C LYS A 318 -7.67 32.85 4.01
N GLY A 319 -8.72 32.54 3.24
CA GLY A 319 -8.95 33.14 1.93
C GLY A 319 -8.09 32.57 0.79
N VAL A 320 -7.25 31.57 1.06
CA VAL A 320 -6.48 30.87 0.03
C VAL A 320 -7.36 29.81 -0.62
N THR A 321 -7.32 29.75 -1.95
CA THR A 321 -8.07 28.78 -2.76
C THR A 321 -7.19 28.07 -3.78
N CYS A 322 -6.13 28.72 -4.22
CA CYS A 322 -5.10 28.14 -5.08
C CYS A 322 -3.94 27.67 -4.21
N LEU A 323 -3.77 26.36 -4.11
CA LEU A 323 -2.63 25.73 -3.47
C LEU A 323 -1.47 25.59 -4.44
N GLN A 324 -0.25 25.72 -3.90
CA GLN A 324 0.98 25.46 -4.62
C GLN A 324 2.02 24.85 -3.68
N HIS A 325 2.81 23.89 -4.17
CA HIS A 325 4.03 23.43 -3.51
C HIS A 325 5.24 23.50 -4.46
N GLN A 326 6.45 23.33 -3.91
CA GLN A 326 7.71 23.53 -4.63
C GLN A 326 8.37 22.21 -5.06
N LEU A 327 7.98 21.09 -4.45
CA LEU A 327 8.49 19.78 -4.85
C LEU A 327 8.03 19.39 -6.26
N LYS A 328 8.94 18.81 -7.06
CA LYS A 328 8.66 18.26 -8.39
C LYS A 328 8.44 16.75 -8.29
N LEU A 329 7.34 16.37 -7.65
CA LEU A 329 7.03 14.97 -7.34
C LEU A 329 6.58 14.20 -8.58
N ARG A 330 6.95 12.92 -8.66
CA ARG A 330 6.46 12.00 -9.67
C ARG A 330 6.19 10.65 -9.01
N SER A 331 5.00 10.10 -9.22
CA SER A 331 4.71 8.75 -8.75
C SER A 331 5.69 7.77 -9.41
N ALA A 332 6.36 6.96 -8.58
CA ALA A 332 7.27 5.91 -9.01
C ALA A 332 6.58 4.82 -9.85
N TYR A 333 5.24 4.75 -9.80
CA TYR A 333 4.47 3.85 -10.64
C TYR A 333 4.13 4.48 -12.00
N SER A 334 4.03 5.80 -12.09
CA SER A 334 3.73 6.50 -13.32
C SER A 334 4.82 6.25 -14.37
N GLY A 335 4.42 6.00 -15.61
CA GLY A 335 5.35 5.70 -16.72
C GLY A 335 5.91 4.27 -16.75
N VAL A 336 5.62 3.44 -15.74
CA VAL A 336 6.04 2.03 -15.79
C VAL A 336 5.11 1.25 -16.74
N PRO A 337 5.65 0.53 -17.75
CA PRO A 337 4.85 -0.15 -18.75
C PRO A 337 3.88 -1.18 -18.14
N GLY A 338 2.71 -1.31 -18.76
CA GLY A 338 1.77 -2.37 -18.45
C GLY A 338 0.62 -2.44 -19.44
N LYS A 339 -0.33 -3.33 -19.16
CA LYS A 339 -1.53 -3.53 -19.97
C LYS A 339 -2.74 -2.89 -19.26
N HIS A 340 -3.82 -2.63 -19.98
CA HIS A 340 -5.09 -2.15 -19.41
C HIS A 340 -5.67 -3.03 -18.28
N ARG A 341 -5.21 -4.29 -18.16
CA ARG A 341 -5.57 -5.22 -17.07
C ARG A 341 -4.72 -5.10 -15.80
N THR A 342 -3.71 -4.24 -15.80
CA THR A 342 -2.75 -4.04 -14.70
C THR A 342 -2.53 -2.58 -14.35
N ARG A 343 -2.82 -1.68 -15.30
CA ARG A 343 -2.61 -0.24 -15.21
C ARG A 343 -3.87 0.50 -15.62
N ASP A 344 -4.09 1.67 -15.05
CA ASP A 344 -5.12 2.61 -15.47
C ASP A 344 -4.66 3.50 -16.65
N ASP A 345 -5.50 4.44 -17.07
CA ASP A 345 -5.25 5.31 -18.22
C ASP A 345 -4.12 6.34 -18.01
N ILE A 346 -3.69 6.56 -16.76
CA ILE A 346 -2.59 7.49 -16.42
C ILE A 346 -1.31 6.75 -16.00
N GLY A 347 -1.28 5.43 -16.12
CA GLY A 347 -0.11 4.59 -15.88
C GLY A 347 0.06 4.11 -14.44
N GLU A 348 -0.89 4.43 -13.55
CA GLU A 348 -0.90 3.91 -12.20
C GLU A 348 -1.38 2.44 -12.18
N PRO A 349 -1.06 1.65 -11.15
CA PRO A 349 -1.62 0.30 -11.01
C PRO A 349 -3.15 0.37 -10.96
N LEU A 350 -3.85 -0.70 -11.36
CA LEU A 350 -5.31 -0.74 -11.20
C LEU A 350 -5.73 -0.79 -9.72
N ALA A 351 -4.91 -1.42 -8.88
CA ALA A 351 -5.17 -1.53 -7.46
C ALA A 351 -3.87 -1.68 -6.67
N THR A 352 -3.82 -0.98 -5.54
CA THR A 352 -2.89 -1.23 -4.43
C THR A 352 -3.63 -1.75 -3.20
N SER A 353 -4.94 -1.46 -3.11
CA SER A 353 -5.85 -2.05 -2.12
C SER A 353 -6.99 -2.79 -2.82
N TYR A 354 -7.29 -4.00 -2.32
CA TYR A 354 -8.37 -4.84 -2.85
C TYR A 354 -9.04 -5.69 -1.77
N HIS A 355 -10.30 -5.37 -1.48
CA HIS A 355 -11.17 -6.12 -0.56
C HIS A 355 -12.62 -6.12 -1.08
N SER A 356 -13.56 -6.71 -0.33
CA SER A 356 -14.93 -6.96 -0.83
C SER A 356 -15.73 -5.71 -1.23
N LYS A 357 -15.29 -4.51 -0.84
CA LYS A 357 -15.99 -3.24 -1.06
C LYS A 357 -15.21 -2.20 -1.84
N PHE A 358 -13.93 -2.43 -2.11
CA PHE A 358 -13.07 -1.48 -2.79
C PHE A 358 -11.98 -2.19 -3.56
N MET A 359 -11.70 -1.69 -4.76
CA MET A 359 -10.56 -2.05 -5.57
C MET A 359 -10.06 -0.76 -6.21
N GLY A 360 -8.82 -0.37 -5.90
CA GLY A 360 -8.26 0.87 -6.44
C GLY A 360 -6.87 1.15 -5.90
N THR A 361 -6.20 2.10 -6.55
CA THR A 361 -4.87 2.58 -6.15
C THR A 361 -5.03 3.72 -5.17
N VAL A 362 -4.43 3.56 -3.99
CA VAL A 362 -4.43 4.54 -2.90
C VAL A 362 -3.06 4.68 -2.25
N ASP A 363 -2.14 3.77 -2.54
CA ASP A 363 -0.78 3.74 -2.01
C ASP A 363 0.20 4.23 -3.07
N TYR A 364 1.10 5.12 -2.68
CA TYR A 364 2.03 5.77 -3.61
C TYR A 364 3.44 5.88 -3.04
N ILE A 365 4.40 5.99 -3.93
CA ILE A 365 5.77 6.44 -3.67
C ILE A 365 6.01 7.60 -4.65
N TRP A 366 6.30 8.80 -4.15
CA TRP A 366 6.45 10.05 -4.90
C TRP A 366 7.85 10.62 -4.85
#